data_AF-A0A445IDQ2-F1
#
_entry.id   AF-A0A445IDQ2-F1
#
_cell.length_a   1.000
_cell.length_b   1.000
_cell.length_c   1.000
_cell.angle_alpha   90.00
_cell.angle_beta   90.00
_cell.angle_gamma   90.00
#
_symmetry.space_group_name_H-M   'P 1'
#
loop_
_entity.id
_entity.type
_entity.pdbx_description
1 polymer ?
#
loop_
_entity_poly.entity_id
_entity_poly.type
_entity_poly.pdbx_seq_one_letter_code
_entity_poly.pdbx_strand_id
1 'polypeptide(L)' 'MGIASNIGGFRTNHHPYKLTFQFNTKVILLDDGAIPNIVHDLVPISTIMDGGLDFDFLVDVMGWDC' A
#
# COMPACT_ATOMS: atom_id res chain seq x y z
N MET A 1 1.01 15.72 -16.13
CA MET A 1 0.15 15.56 -14.93
C MET A 1 0.81 14.53 -14.04
N GLY A 2 1.16 14.89 -12.79
CA GLY A 2 1.91 14.01 -11.87
C GLY A 2 1.03 13.03 -11.08
N ILE A 3 -0.24 12.91 -11.46
CA ILE A 3 -1.25 12.06 -10.84
C ILE A 3 -1.76 11.13 -11.92
N ALA A 4 -1.82 9.84 -11.60
CA ALA A 4 -2.38 8.81 -12.47
C ALA A 4 -3.35 7.93 -11.68
N SER A 5 -4.28 7.27 -12.37
CA SER A 5 -5.17 6.29 -11.73
C SER A 5 -4.37 5.09 -11.21
N ASN A 6 -4.75 4.61 -10.03
CA ASN A 6 -4.19 3.41 -9.42
C ASN A 6 -4.93 2.16 -9.95
N ILE A 7 -4.56 1.76 -11.17
CA ILE A 7 -5.14 0.62 -11.87
C ILE A 7 -4.08 -0.46 -12.14
N GLY A 8 -4.54 -1.69 -12.40
CA GLY A 8 -3.69 -2.88 -12.57
C GLY A 8 -3.70 -3.76 -11.32
N GLY A 9 -2.92 -4.85 -11.36
CA GLY A 9 -2.77 -5.78 -10.25
C GLY A 9 -1.62 -5.41 -9.29
N PHE A 10 -1.47 -6.19 -8.23
CA PHE A 10 -0.44 -6.04 -7.19
C PHE A 10 -0.46 -4.67 -6.49
N ARG A 11 -1.65 -4.07 -6.35
CA ARG A 11 -1.81 -2.79 -5.67
C ARG A 11 -1.65 -2.98 -4.16
N THR A 12 -0.69 -2.28 -3.56
CA THR A 12 -0.43 -2.30 -2.11
C THR A 12 -1.38 -1.41 -1.31
N ASN A 13 -2.17 -0.57 -1.99
CA ASN A 13 -3.10 0.35 -1.33
C ASN A 13 -4.32 0.61 -2.20
N HIS A 14 -5.47 0.83 -1.55
CA HIS A 14 -6.78 1.08 -2.17
C HIS A 14 -6.99 2.52 -2.65
N HIS A 15 -6.03 3.42 -2.44
CA HIS A 15 -6.13 4.80 -2.86
C HIS A 15 -6.29 4.87 -4.40
N PRO A 16 -7.28 5.63 -4.93
CA PRO A 16 -7.63 5.61 -6.35
C PRO A 16 -6.57 6.22 -7.28
N TYR A 17 -5.57 6.89 -6.71
CA TYR A 17 -4.52 7.58 -7.44
C TYR A 17 -3.12 7.22 -6.96
N LYS A 18 -2.17 7.31 -7.88
CA LYS A 18 -0.73 7.24 -7.64
C LYS A 18 -0.04 8.52 -8.12
N LEU A 19 1.05 8.87 -7.44
CA LEU A 19 1.89 10.01 -7.80
C LEU A 19 3.07 9.54 -8.65
N THR A 20 3.31 10.25 -9.76
CA THR A 20 4.50 10.05 -10.60
C THR A 20 5.37 11.29 -10.47
N PHE A 21 6.60 11.09 -10.00
CA PHE A 21 7.56 12.18 -9.91
C PHE A 21 7.92 12.66 -11.31
N GLN A 22 7.90 13.98 -11.47
CA GLN A 22 8.28 14.66 -12.70
C GLN A 22 9.57 15.44 -12.45
N PHE A 23 10.17 15.95 -13.52
CA PHE A 23 11.41 16.73 -13.43
C PHE A 23 11.35 17.90 -12.43
N ASN A 24 10.17 18.48 -12.22
CA ASN A 24 9.96 19.61 -11.29
C ASN A 24 9.49 19.18 -9.89
N THR A 25 9.43 17.89 -9.59
CA THR A 25 9.07 17.40 -8.25
C THR A 25 10.19 17.77 -7.27
N LYS A 26 9.81 18.44 -6.18
CA LYS A 26 10.72 18.76 -5.07
C LYS A 26 10.48 17.79 -3.93
N VAL A 27 11.56 17.25 -3.38
CA VAL A 27 11.53 16.38 -2.19
C VAL A 27 12.30 17.09 -1.09
N ILE A 28 11.71 17.18 0.10
CA ILE A 28 12.29 17.85 1.27
C ILE A 28 12.27 16.83 2.40
N LEU A 29 13.38 16.73 3.13
CA LEU A 29 13.47 15.90 4.33
C LEU A 29 12.72 16.60 5.46
N LEU A 30 11.89 15.85 6.18
CA LEU A 30 11.24 16.31 7.40
C LEU A 30 11.98 15.73 8.61
N ASP A 31 11.87 16.41 9.75
CA ASP A 31 12.43 15.95 11.01
C ASP A 31 11.75 14.64 11.49
N ASP A 32 12.48 13.89 12.32
CA ASP A 32 11.99 12.64 12.88
C ASP A 32 10.68 12.85 13.66
N GLY A 33 9.72 11.95 13.45
CA GLY A 33 8.39 11.99 14.09
C GLY A 33 7.35 12.87 13.40
N ALA A 34 7.69 13.52 12.27
CA ALA A 34 6.73 14.32 11.49
C ALA A 34 5.62 13.49 10.82
N ILE A 35 5.83 12.17 10.65
CA ILE A 35 4.88 11.25 10.02
C ILE A 35 4.41 10.22 11.06
N PRO A 36 3.10 9.92 11.15
CA PRO A 36 2.59 8.85 12.00
C PRO A 36 3.22 7.49 11.67
N ASN A 37 3.34 6.62 12.66
CA ASN A 37 3.75 5.24 12.42
C ASN A 37 2.82 4.55 11.42
N ILE A 38 3.39 3.68 10.59
CA ILE A 38 2.64 2.90 9.62
C ILE A 38 1.63 2.02 10.38
N VAL A 39 0.37 2.10 9.97
CA VAL A 39 -0.69 1.21 10.42
C VAL A 39 -0.86 0.15 9.32
N HIS A 40 -0.64 -1.12 9.67
CA HIS A 40 -0.87 -2.25 8.79
C HIS A 40 -2.33 -2.69 8.88
N ASP A 41 -2.91 -3.06 7.73
CA ASP A 41 -4.26 -3.60 7.66
C ASP A 41 -4.18 -5.13 7.58
N LEU A 42 -3.94 -5.75 8.74
CA LEU A 42 -3.65 -7.18 8.82
C LEU A 42 -4.88 -8.03 8.49
N VAL A 43 -4.72 -8.89 7.49
CA VAL A 43 -5.71 -9.88 7.09
C VAL A 43 -5.35 -11.25 7.70
N PRO A 44 -6.32 -11.97 8.30
CA PRO A 44 -6.10 -13.33 8.76
C PRO A 44 -5.75 -14.27 7.60
N ILE A 45 -4.76 -15.14 7.80
CA ILE A 45 -4.32 -16.11 6.78
C ILE A 45 -5.47 -17.01 6.31
N SER A 46 -6.42 -17.35 7.19
CA SER A 46 -7.62 -18.13 6.82
C SER A 46 -8.41 -17.47 5.69
N THR A 47 -8.54 -16.14 5.69
CA THR A 47 -9.25 -15.38 4.65
C THR A 47 -8.61 -15.53 3.27
N ILE A 48 -7.29 -15.70 3.24
CA ILE A 48 -6.54 -15.94 2.00
C ILE A 48 -6.80 -17.36 1.50
N MET A 49 -6.80 -18.33 2.41
CA MET A 49 -7.05 -19.74 2.08
C MET A 49 -8.48 -19.96 1.55
N ASP A 50 -9.44 -19.18 2.01
CA ASP A 50 -10.84 -19.26 1.59
C ASP A 50 -11.08 -18.74 0.15
N GLY A 51 -10.07 -18.14 -0.49
CA GLY A 51 -10.13 -17.70 -1.88
C GLY A 51 -11.12 -16.55 -2.15
N GLY A 52 -11.59 -15.88 -1.10
CA GLY A 52 -12.57 -14.78 -1.18
C GLY A 52 -11.98 -13.42 -1.52
N LEU A 53 -10.67 -13.33 -1.73
CA LEU A 53 -9.96 -12.10 -2.05
C LEU A 53 -9.86 -11.90 -3.56
N ASP A 54 -9.83 -10.65 -4.00
CA ASP A 54 -9.48 -10.33 -5.39
C ASP A 54 -8.00 -10.59 -5.68
N PHE A 55 -7.65 -10.57 -6.96
CA PHE A 55 -6.26 -10.73 -7.43
C PHE A 55 -5.59 -9.40 -7.77
N ASP A 56 -6.25 -8.28 -7.47
CA ASP A 56 -5.78 -6.95 -7.80
C ASP A 56 -4.98 -6.31 -6.65
N PHE A 57 -5.33 -6.61 -5.40
CA PHE A 57 -4.74 -6.01 -4.20
C PHE A 57 -3.87 -7.00 -3.40
N LEU A 58 -2.77 -6.47 -2.87
CA LEU A 58 -1.95 -7.18 -1.90
C LEU A 58 -2.54 -7.01 -0.50
N VAL A 59 -2.32 -8.01 0.36
CA VAL A 59 -2.77 -8.02 1.75
C VAL A 59 -1.60 -8.06 2.72
N ASP A 60 -1.72 -7.37 3.84
CA ASP A 60 -0.76 -7.47 4.93
C ASP A 60 -1.09 -8.69 5.78
N VAL A 61 -0.11 -9.51 6.12
CA VAL A 61 -0.28 -10.69 6.98
C VAL A 61 0.76 -10.69 8.08
N MET A 62 0.40 -11.25 9.22
CA MET A 62 1.32 -11.55 10.32
C MET A 62 1.10 -12.99 10.75
N GLY A 63 2.21 -13.69 10.98
CA GLY A 63 2.23 -15.07 11.46
C GLY A 63 3.20 -15.21 12.62
N TRP A 64 3.00 -16.27 13.40
CA TRP A 64 3.93 -16.71 14.43
C TRP A 64 4.55 -18.03 13.95
N ASP A 65 5.87 -18.15 14.04
CA ASP A 65 6.58 -19.40 13.73
C ASP A 65 6.76 -20.20 15.04
N CYS A 66 6.35 -21.46 15.03
CA CYS A 66 6.32 -22.34 16.21
C CYS A 66 7.59 -23.20 16.29
#